data_AF-A0A7W4K5P3-F1
#
_entry.id   AF-A0A7W4K5P3-F1
#
_cell.length_a   1.000
_cell.length_b   1.000
_cell.length_c   1.000
_cell.angle_alpha   90.00
_cell.angle_beta   90.00
_cell.angle_gamma   90.00
#
_symmetry.space_group_name_H-M   'P 1'
#
loop_
_entity.id
_entity.type
_entity.pdbx_description
1 polymer ?
#
loop_
_entity_poly.entity_id
_entity_poly.type
_entity_poly.pdbx_seq_one_letter_code
_entity_poly.pdbx_strand_id
1 'polypeptide(L)'
;MARIATCWTMLVLLLAAELVAARAGLGAVVCVLAVLMVLVIVLGFMQILRAPPLAIIFALGGLFWLAILLALGSLDSFTRTTVPVHDTAPYAPAVR
;
A
#
# COMPACT_ATOMS: atom_id res chain seq x y z
N MET A 1 11.63 -8.34 27.00
CA MET A 1 11.81 -9.42 26.00
C MET A 1 10.49 -10.13 25.67
N ALA A 2 9.76 -10.68 26.67
CA ALA A 2 8.51 -11.43 26.43
C ALA A 2 7.45 -10.70 25.57
N ARG A 3 7.23 -9.39 25.81
CA ARG A 3 6.27 -8.58 25.03
C ARG A 3 6.63 -8.44 23.54
N ILE A 4 7.92 -8.36 23.25
CA ILE A 4 8.41 -8.22 21.88
C ILE A 4 8.28 -9.56 21.16
N ALA A 5 8.61 -10.65 21.85
CA ALA A 5 8.42 -12.01 21.35
C ALA A 5 6.94 -12.31 21.06
N THR A 6 6.01 -11.93 21.96
CA THR A 6 4.57 -12.14 21.71
C THR A 6 4.05 -11.33 20.53
N CYS A 7 4.39 -10.03 20.44
CA CYS A 7 4.03 -9.21 19.27
C CYS A 7 4.60 -9.78 17.98
N TRP A 8 5.85 -10.25 18.01
CA TRP A 8 6.49 -10.89 16.86
C TRP A 8 5.76 -12.17 16.44
N THR A 9 5.47 -13.07 17.37
CA THR A 9 4.72 -14.31 17.06
C THR A 9 3.33 -14.00 16.50
N MET A 10 2.66 -12.97 17.01
CA MET A 10 1.34 -12.56 16.54
C MET A 10 1.39 -12.01 15.12
N LEU A 11 2.41 -11.24 14.76
CA LEU A 11 2.62 -10.76 13.39
C LEU A 11 2.88 -11.92 12.42
N VAL A 12 3.71 -12.89 12.81
CA VAL A 12 3.99 -14.08 11.98
C VAL A 12 2.70 -14.90 11.76
N LEU A 13 1.87 -15.05 12.80
CA LEU A 13 0.58 -15.73 12.69
C LEU A 13 -0.41 -14.99 11.77
N LEU A 14 -0.50 -13.66 11.91
CA LEU A 14 -1.34 -12.85 11.03
C LEU A 14 -0.89 -12.95 9.57
N LEU A 15 0.42 -13.01 9.33
CA LEU A 15 0.98 -13.12 7.98
C LEU A 15 0.65 -14.47 7.35
N ALA A 16 0.80 -15.54 8.13
CA ALA A 16 0.40 -16.86 7.68
C ALA A 16 -1.10 -16.90 7.34
N ALA A 17 -1.95 -16.30 8.18
CA ALA A 17 -3.39 -16.22 7.93
C ALA A 17 -3.73 -15.40 6.67
N GLU A 18 -3.03 -14.30 6.43
CA GLU A 18 -3.23 -13.44 5.28
C GLU A 18 -2.87 -14.16 3.98
N LEU A 19 -1.75 -14.89 3.96
CA LEU A 19 -1.35 -15.70 2.80
C LEU A 19 -2.36 -16.81 2.50
N VAL A 20 -2.93 -17.44 3.54
CA VAL A 20 -3.98 -18.45 3.38
C VAL A 20 -5.27 -17.81 2.82
N ALA A 21 -5.68 -16.65 3.36
CA ALA A 21 -6.87 -15.92 2.91
C ALA A 21 -6.71 -15.42 1.47
N ALA A 22 -5.54 -14.92 1.10
CA ALA A 22 -5.22 -14.50 -0.27
C ALA A 22 -5.30 -15.68 -1.23
N ARG A 23 -4.78 -16.85 -0.83
CA ARG A 23 -4.85 -18.07 -1.64
C ARG A 23 -6.29 -18.58 -1.80
N ALA A 24 -7.13 -18.38 -0.79
CA ALA A 24 -8.56 -18.69 -0.84
C ALA A 24 -9.40 -17.66 -1.62
N GLY A 25 -8.79 -16.58 -2.11
CA GLY A 25 -9.49 -15.52 -2.84
C GLY A 25 -10.34 -14.59 -1.98
N LEU A 26 -10.15 -14.60 -0.65
CA LEU A 26 -10.92 -13.78 0.30
C LEU A 26 -10.32 -12.38 0.45
N GLY A 27 -10.40 -11.56 -0.60
CA GLY A 27 -9.77 -10.23 -0.65
C GLY A 27 -10.16 -9.29 0.49
N ALA A 28 -11.41 -9.31 0.93
CA ALA A 28 -11.85 -8.50 2.08
C ALA A 28 -11.16 -8.90 3.39
N VAL A 29 -10.91 -10.21 3.59
CA VAL A 29 -10.24 -10.73 4.78
C VAL A 29 -8.76 -10.34 4.77
N VAL A 30 -8.11 -10.33 3.60
CA VAL A 30 -6.73 -9.85 3.43
C VAL A 30 -6.60 -8.40 3.89
N CYS A 31 -7.50 -7.50 3.45
CA CYS A 31 -7.49 -6.11 3.89
C CYS A 31 -7.65 -5.97 5.41
N VAL A 32 -8.56 -6.75 6.02
CA VAL A 32 -8.76 -6.73 7.49
C VAL A 32 -7.50 -7.19 8.23
N LEU A 33 -6.85 -8.26 7.76
CA LEU A 33 -5.61 -8.77 8.36
C LEU A 33 -4.44 -7.79 8.24
N ALA A 34 -4.30 -7.15 7.08
CA ALA A 34 -3.29 -6.12 6.86
C ALA A 34 -3.47 -4.93 7.83
N VAL A 35 -4.70 -4.46 8.02
CA VAL A 35 -5.01 -3.40 9.01
C VAL A 35 -4.68 -3.86 10.44
N LEU A 36 -4.98 -5.12 10.78
CA LEU A 36 -4.70 -5.67 12.10
C LEU A 36 -3.20 -5.74 12.40
N MET A 37 -2.36 -6.08 11.40
CA MET A 37 -0.91 -6.05 11.55
C MET A 37 -0.38 -4.65 11.85
N VAL A 38 -0.86 -3.64 11.11
CA VAL A 38 -0.46 -2.24 11.34
C VAL A 38 -0.79 -1.84 12.78
N LEU A 39 -1.97 -2.23 13.28
CA LEU A 39 -2.37 -1.95 14.66
C LEU A 39 -1.42 -2.60 15.68
N VAL A 40 -1.04 -3.86 15.48
CA VAL A 40 -0.09 -4.58 16.36
C VAL A 40 1.28 -3.90 16.35
N ILE A 41 1.75 -3.41 15.20
CA ILE A 41 3.03 -2.70 15.09
C ILE A 41 2.99 -1.36 15.84
N VAL A 42 1.96 -0.55 15.60
CA VAL A 42 1.82 0.79 16.20
C VAL A 42 1.69 0.69 17.72
N LEU A 43 0.88 -0.24 18.23
CA LEU A 43 0.65 -0.41 19.67
C LEU A 43 1.78 -1.17 20.37
N GLY A 44 2.30 -2.22 19.74
CA GLY A 44 3.29 -3.12 20.33
C GLY A 44 4.72 -2.57 20.29
N PHE A 45 5.15 -2.11 19.11
CA PHE A 45 6.52 -1.70 18.82
C PHE A 45 6.72 -0.20 18.91
N MET A 46 5.88 0.61 18.26
CA MET A 46 6.08 2.06 18.23
C MET A 46 5.66 2.76 19.54
N GLN A 47 4.92 2.08 20.43
CA GLN A 47 4.36 2.64 21.67
C GLN A 47 3.82 4.07 21.48
N ILE A 48 3.08 4.30 20.38
CA ILE A 48 2.75 5.68 19.98
C ILE A 48 1.92 6.41 21.04
N LEU A 49 1.23 5.67 21.91
CA LEU A 49 0.50 6.17 23.08
C LEU A 49 1.39 6.75 24.20
N ARG A 50 2.69 6.45 24.20
CA ARG A 50 3.71 7.02 25.10
C ARG A 50 4.55 8.11 24.45
N ALA A 51 4.39 8.32 23.14
CA ALA A 51 5.14 9.33 22.40
C ALA A 51 4.53 10.72 22.62
N PRO A 52 5.33 11.79 22.55
CA PRO A 52 4.82 13.15 22.64
C PRO A 52 3.78 13.41 21.53
N PRO A 53 2.69 14.14 21.82
CA PRO A 53 1.55 14.32 20.91
C PRO A 53 1.94 14.93 19.55
N LEU A 54 3.02 15.71 19.50
CA LEU A 54 3.61 16.23 18.26
C LEU A 54 4.03 15.12 17.28
N ALA A 55 4.61 14.02 17.77
CA ALA A 55 5.03 12.91 16.92
C ALA A 55 3.84 12.19 16.27
N ILE A 56 2.72 12.10 17.00
CA ILE A 56 1.48 11.50 16.50
C ILE A 56 0.89 12.35 15.37
N ILE A 57 0.82 13.67 15.57
CA ILE A 57 0.29 14.59 14.55
C ILE A 57 1.14 14.56 13.28
N PHE A 58 2.47 14.51 13.43
CA PHE A 58 3.38 14.42 12.27
C PHE A 58 3.24 13.10 11.52
N ALA A 59 3.13 11.98 12.24
CA ALA A 59 2.87 10.67 11.64
C ALA A 59 1.52 10.62 10.91
N LEU A 60 0.46 11.18 11.49
CA LEU A 60 -0.85 11.29 10.86
C LEU A 60 -0.81 12.21 9.63
N GLY A 61 -0.11 13.34 9.72
CA GLY A 61 0.10 14.25 8.58
C GLY A 61 0.86 13.58 7.43
N GLY A 62 1.91 12.82 7.73
CA GLY A 62 2.64 12.04 6.73
C GLY A 62 1.80 10.92 6.12
N LEU A 63 1.02 10.21 6.93
CA LEU A 63 0.11 9.16 6.45
C LEU A 63 -0.97 9.73 5.54
N PHE A 64 -1.54 10.87 5.92
CA PHE A 64 -2.51 11.61 5.11
C PHE A 64 -1.90 12.04 3.77
N TRP A 65 -0.68 12.59 3.79
CA TRP A 65 0.02 13.00 2.59
C TRP A 65 0.33 11.82 1.66
N LEU A 66 0.81 10.71 2.22
CA LEU A 66 1.07 9.47 1.46
C LEU A 66 -0.19 8.92 0.82
N ALA A 67 -1.33 8.93 1.53
CA ALA A 67 -2.60 8.49 0.98
C ALA A 67 -3.03 9.34 -0.22
N ILE A 68 -2.84 10.66 -0.16
CA ILE A 68 -3.11 11.56 -1.29
C ILE A 68 -2.22 11.22 -2.49
N LEU A 69 -0.90 11.12 -2.28
CA LEU A 69 0.04 10.81 -3.37
C LEU A 69 -0.25 9.45 -4.00
N LEU A 70 -0.59 8.46 -3.19
CA LEU A 70 -0.95 7.13 -3.67
C LEU A 70 -2.24 7.15 -4.49
N ALA A 71 -3.27 7.86 -4.04
CA ALA A 71 -4.53 8.00 -4.75
C ALA A 71 -4.35 8.73 -6.08
N LEU A 72 -3.66 9.88 -6.06
CA LEU A 72 -3.38 10.66 -7.27
C LEU A 72 -2.53 9.87 -8.27
N GLY A 73 -1.49 9.18 -7.81
CA GLY A 73 -0.64 8.34 -8.66
C GLY A 73 -1.37 7.12 -9.23
N SER A 74 -2.28 6.50 -8.46
CA SER A 74 -3.09 5.38 -8.97
C SER A 74 -4.10 5.84 -10.03
N LEU A 75 -4.64 7.06 -9.88
CA LEU A 75 -5.56 7.67 -10.83
C LEU A 75 -4.86 8.21 -12.08
N ASP A 76 -3.56 8.52 -12.02
CA ASP A 76 -2.76 8.97 -13.17
C ASP A 76 -2.80 7.95 -14.33
N SER A 77 -2.81 6.65 -14.02
CA SER A 77 -2.93 5.62 -15.06
C SER A 77 -4.29 5.63 -15.77
N PHE A 78 -5.36 6.11 -15.12
CA PHE A 78 -6.69 6.18 -15.70
C PHE A 78 -6.92 7.45 -16.53
N THR A 79 -6.11 8.49 -16.32
CA THR A 79 -6.20 9.76 -17.08
C THR A 79 -5.30 9.77 -18.31
N ARG A 80 -4.37 8.82 -18.45
CA ARG A 80 -3.64 8.60 -19.70
C ARG A 80 -4.58 8.04 -20.77
N THR A 81 -5.04 8.92 -21.66
CA THR A 81 -5.58 8.52 -22.95
C THR A 81 -4.41 8.12 -23.85
N THR A 82 -4.32 6.83 -24.20
CA THR A 82 -3.43 6.39 -25.28
C THR A 82 -3.98 6.94 -26.59
N VAL A 83 -3.44 8.06 -27.07
CA VAL A 83 -3.65 8.47 -28.45
C VAL A 83 -2.91 7.45 -29.32
N PRO A 84 -3.60 6.67 -30.17
CA PRO A 84 -2.91 5.83 -31.13
C PRO A 84 -2.14 6.77 -32.07
N VAL A 85 -0.81 6.77 -31.99
CA VAL A 85 0.02 7.30 -33.06
C VAL A 85 -0.23 6.38 -34.25
N HIS A 86 -1.05 6.84 -35.18
CA HIS A 86 -1.21 6.17 -36.47
C HIS A 86 0.14 6.25 -37.17
N ASP A 87 0.87 5.13 -37.23
CA ASP A 87 2.02 4.92 -38.11
C ASP A 87 1.57 4.87 -39.58
N THR A 88 0.90 5.92 -40.04
CA THR A 88 0.51 6.11 -41.44
C THR A 88 1.29 7.28 -42.01
N ALA A 89 2.62 7.17 -42.01
CA ALA A 89 3.41 7.80 -43.05
C ALA A 89 3.51 6.77 -44.18
N PRO A 90 2.82 6.94 -45.33
CA PRO A 90 3.12 6.15 -46.50
C PRO A 90 4.58 6.45 -46.86
N TYR A 91 5.43 5.43 -46.84
CA TYR A 91 6.67 5.46 -47.61
C TYR A 91 6.28 5.70 -49.07
N ALA A 92 6.38 6.94 -49.54
CA ALA A 92 6.30 7.27 -50.94
C ALA A 92 7.69 7.03 -51.55
N PRO A 93 7.89 5.99 -52.38
CA PRO A 93 9.11 5.89 -53.14
C PRO A 93 9.14 7.05 -54.14
N ALA A 94 10.16 7.91 -54.03
CA ALA A 94 10.46 8.91 -55.03
C ALA A 94 10.73 8.21 -56.37
N VAL A 95 9.79 8.32 -57.31
CA VAL A 95 9.98 7.84 -58.69
C VAL A 95 10.91 8.82 -59.40
N ARG A 96 11.95 8.23 -60.00
CA ARG A 96 13.06 8.84 -60.74
C ARG A 96 12.62 9.48 -62.05
#